data_AF-A0A5S4EHK0-F1
#
_entry.id   AF-A0A5S4EHK0-F1
#
_cell.length_a   1.000
_cell.length_b   1.000
_cell.length_c   1.000
_cell.angle_alpha   90.00
_cell.angle_beta   90.00
_cell.angle_gamma   90.00
#
_symmetry.space_group_name_H-M   'P 1'
#
loop_
_entity.id
_entity.type
_entity.pdbx_description
1 polymer ?
#
loop_
_entity_poly.entity_id
_entity_poly.type
_entity_poly.pdbx_seq_one_letter_code
_entity_poly.pdbx_strand_id
1 'polypeptide(L)'
;MLIEQMEQAGKPVAFFDAQGLQSIQDLLGYLFGALPRESDLKTRVLGFIAKDSPVRNALEALASGTRTGEALVSAYWREAYNGIRKALGASSVPPLLVIDEFSLFLKNILERTPEGRDEIDQLLAAMREWRAAGMKMLLTGSIGVTALSRRYQLTGDHLNDSQPFDVPELSDDEAREFIRQAAEKLSQGRWRDEHTGKFIEECGVLYPSFLVKGLLEIGIQSPPPPGDFAGMFAHYVRPVLHDDFYNQFNKRFKFYGEIDKDGQ
;
A
#
# COMPACT_ATOMS: atom_id res chain seq x y z
N MET A 1 -0.20 -2.55 16.77
CA MET A 1 -0.11 -2.39 15.29
C MET A 1 1.28 -2.85 14.82
N LEU A 2 1.45 -3.39 13.60
CA LEU A 2 2.76 -3.89 13.11
C LEU A 2 3.87 -2.83 13.19
N ILE A 3 3.56 -1.58 12.86
CA ILE A 3 4.49 -0.45 12.94
C ILE A 3 4.98 -0.28 14.38
N GLU A 4 4.06 -0.21 15.35
CA GLU A 4 4.41 -0.11 16.77
C GLU A 4 5.27 -1.30 17.25
N GLN A 5 4.99 -2.52 16.77
CA GLN A 5 5.79 -3.69 17.12
C GLN A 5 7.20 -3.62 16.53
N MET A 6 7.35 -3.11 15.30
CA MET A 6 8.65 -2.92 14.66
C MET A 6 9.45 -1.79 15.34
N GLU A 7 8.80 -0.68 15.67
CA GLU A 7 9.40 0.42 16.42
C GLU A 7 9.86 -0.03 17.81
N GLN A 8 9.03 -0.79 18.54
CA GLN A 8 9.39 -1.40 19.82
C GLN A 8 10.57 -2.39 19.69
N ALA A 9 10.71 -3.05 18.55
CA ALA A 9 11.83 -3.93 18.24
C ALA A 9 13.08 -3.18 17.76
N GLY A 10 13.09 -1.83 17.79
CA GLY A 10 14.21 -1.01 17.36
C GLY A 10 14.45 -1.04 15.85
N LYS A 11 13.44 -1.41 15.06
CA LYS A 11 13.52 -1.43 13.59
C LYS A 11 12.83 -0.18 13.05
N PRO A 12 13.56 0.76 12.43
CA PRO A 12 12.95 1.97 11.88
C PRO A 12 11.95 1.61 10.78
N VAL A 13 10.77 2.20 10.83
CA VAL A 13 9.74 2.04 9.80
C VAL A 13 9.44 3.39 9.17
N ALA A 14 9.41 3.43 7.83
CA ALA A 14 8.81 4.52 7.09
C ALA A 14 7.49 4.02 6.49
N PHE A 15 6.37 4.56 6.97
CA PHE A 15 5.03 4.23 6.47
C PHE A 15 4.33 5.50 5.96
N PHE A 16 3.77 5.43 4.75
CA PHE A 16 2.90 6.47 4.23
C PHE A 16 1.98 5.95 3.13
N ASP A 17 0.84 6.64 2.97
CA ASP A 17 -0.09 6.47 1.86
C ASP A 17 0.36 7.29 0.64
N ALA A 18 0.49 6.64 -0.51
CA ALA A 18 0.96 7.23 -1.74
C ALA A 18 -0.15 7.68 -2.70
N GLN A 19 -1.43 7.51 -2.36
CA GLN A 19 -2.57 7.82 -3.23
C GLN A 19 -2.54 9.27 -3.77
N GLY A 20 -2.11 10.23 -2.96
CA GLY A 20 -2.05 11.65 -3.30
C GLY A 20 -0.77 12.10 -4.00
N LEU A 21 0.26 11.25 -4.10
CA LEU A 21 1.57 11.65 -4.61
C LEU A 21 1.55 11.72 -6.14
N GLN A 22 2.25 12.73 -6.68
CA GLN A 22 2.26 13.02 -8.12
C GLN A 22 3.67 13.02 -8.71
N SER A 23 4.71 12.96 -7.88
CA SER A 23 6.11 13.08 -8.32
C SER A 23 7.08 12.28 -7.45
N ILE A 24 8.28 12.02 -7.97
CA ILE A 24 9.41 11.48 -7.18
C ILE A 24 9.79 12.43 -6.03
N GLN A 25 9.64 13.75 -6.23
CA GLN A 25 9.86 14.72 -5.17
C GLN A 25 8.93 14.49 -3.98
N ASP A 26 7.64 14.26 -4.25
CA ASP A 26 6.67 13.95 -3.20
C ASP A 26 7.07 12.69 -2.45
N LEU A 27 7.43 11.62 -3.18
CA LEU A 27 7.90 10.36 -2.59
C LEU A 27 9.11 10.58 -1.66
N LEU A 28 10.12 11.34 -2.10
CA LEU A 28 11.31 11.63 -1.29
C LEU A 28 10.94 12.45 -0.06
N GLY A 29 10.07 13.46 -0.20
CA GLY A 29 9.57 14.24 0.93
C GLY A 29 8.91 13.37 1.99
N TYR A 30 8.02 12.46 1.57
CA TYR A 30 7.37 11.52 2.47
C TYR A 30 8.35 10.51 3.08
N LEU A 31 9.28 9.95 2.30
CA LEU A 31 10.30 9.04 2.81
C LEU A 31 11.16 9.70 3.89
N PHE A 32 11.70 10.89 3.64
CA PHE A 32 12.54 11.59 4.60
C PHE A 32 11.76 12.16 5.79
N GLY A 33 10.45 12.43 5.62
CA GLY A 33 9.56 12.84 6.69
C GLY A 33 9.08 11.70 7.58
N ALA A 34 8.90 10.50 7.02
CA ALA A 34 8.38 9.32 7.72
C ALA A 34 9.46 8.55 8.49
N LEU A 35 10.74 8.72 8.15
CA LEU A 35 11.82 8.07 8.87
C LEU A 35 11.96 8.63 10.29
N PRO A 36 12.05 7.77 11.33
CA PRO A 36 12.28 8.22 12.69
C PRO A 36 13.56 9.06 12.77
N ARG A 37 13.55 10.14 13.56
CA ARG A 37 14.74 10.99 13.78
C ARG A 37 15.95 10.19 14.26
N GLU A 38 15.69 9.12 15.00
CA GLU A 38 16.67 8.21 15.59
C GLU A 38 17.32 7.26 14.57
N SER A 39 16.75 7.11 13.36
CA SER A 39 17.27 6.19 12.35
C SER A 39 18.61 6.62 11.75
N ASP A 40 19.01 7.89 11.93
CA ASP A 40 20.20 8.55 11.37
C ASP A 40 20.32 8.44 9.83
N LEU A 41 19.38 7.78 9.15
CA LEU A 41 19.42 7.50 7.72
C LEU A 41 19.41 8.80 6.93
N LYS A 42 18.56 9.76 7.31
CA LYS A 42 18.52 11.10 6.71
C LYS A 42 19.88 11.78 6.77
N THR A 43 20.50 11.85 7.95
CA THR A 43 21.82 12.48 8.14
C THR A 43 22.88 11.79 7.30
N ARG A 44 22.87 10.45 7.27
CA ARG A 44 23.81 9.65 6.46
C ARG A 44 23.62 9.89 4.97
N VAL A 45 22.39 9.88 4.48
CA VAL A 45 22.08 10.18 3.06
C VAL A 45 22.68 11.53 2.68
N LEU A 46 22.38 12.57 3.45
CA LEU A 46 22.91 13.91 3.22
C LEU A 46 24.44 13.96 3.34
N GLY A 47 25.04 13.15 4.21
CA GLY A 47 26.48 12.98 4.35
C GLY A 47 27.15 12.36 3.11
N PHE A 48 26.44 11.53 2.35
CA PHE A 48 26.93 10.90 1.13
C PHE A 48 26.71 11.73 -0.15
N ILE A 49 25.98 12.85 -0.05
CA ILE A 49 25.76 13.80 -1.14
C ILE A 49 26.75 14.97 -0.99
N ALA A 50 27.33 15.41 -2.11
CA ALA A 50 28.27 16.53 -2.12
C ALA A 50 27.65 17.78 -1.47
N LYS A 51 28.45 18.53 -0.71
CA LYS A 51 27.95 19.68 0.10
C LYS A 51 27.37 20.80 -0.77
N ASP A 52 27.90 20.97 -1.97
CA ASP A 52 27.52 21.95 -2.99
C ASP A 52 26.47 21.42 -3.97
N SER A 53 26.05 20.14 -3.84
CA SER A 53 25.03 19.57 -4.72
C SER A 53 23.68 20.25 -4.50
N PRO A 54 23.00 20.72 -5.57
CA PRO A 54 21.69 21.34 -5.46
C PRO A 54 20.63 20.42 -4.85
N VAL A 55 20.73 19.10 -5.06
CA VAL A 55 19.76 18.15 -4.51
C VAL A 55 19.87 18.02 -3.00
N ARG A 56 21.04 18.25 -2.42
CA ARG A 56 21.23 18.19 -0.96
C ARG A 56 20.31 19.18 -0.25
N ASN A 57 20.37 20.44 -0.68
CA ASN A 57 19.52 21.51 -0.13
C ASN A 57 18.04 21.22 -0.39
N ALA A 58 17.73 20.64 -1.56
CA ALA A 58 16.36 20.26 -1.89
C ALA A 58 15.82 19.17 -0.94
N LEU A 59 16.62 18.13 -0.66
CA LEU A 59 16.27 17.08 0.29
C LEU A 59 16.12 17.59 1.73
N GLU A 60 17.00 18.51 2.16
CA GLU A 60 16.90 19.15 3.47
C GLU A 60 15.59 19.95 3.63
N ALA A 61 15.21 20.71 2.59
CA ALA A 61 13.95 21.44 2.55
C ALA A 61 12.72 20.50 2.52
N LEU A 62 12.74 19.46 1.68
CA LEU A 62 11.67 18.46 1.58
C LEU A 62 11.45 17.73 2.91
N ALA A 63 12.54 17.34 3.57
CA ALA A 63 12.48 16.70 4.87
C ALA A 63 12.03 17.64 6.01
N SER A 64 11.88 18.93 5.72
CA SER A 64 11.29 19.94 6.61
C SER A 64 9.86 20.32 6.16
N GLY A 65 9.27 19.56 5.23
CA GLY A 65 7.92 19.79 4.69
C GLY A 65 7.83 20.91 3.67
N THR A 66 8.96 21.44 3.17
CA THR A 66 8.97 22.54 2.21
C THR A 66 9.10 21.98 0.79
N ARG A 67 8.14 22.32 -0.09
CA ARG A 67 8.23 21.97 -1.52
C ARG A 67 9.38 22.71 -2.17
N THR A 68 10.07 22.00 -3.06
CA THR A 68 11.15 22.53 -3.88
C THR A 68 10.79 22.43 -5.36
N GLY A 69 11.68 22.86 -6.25
CA GLY A 69 11.44 22.75 -7.69
C GLY A 69 11.53 21.30 -8.15
N GLU A 70 10.43 20.70 -8.61
CA GLU A 70 10.40 19.30 -9.08
C GLU A 70 11.44 19.02 -10.17
N ALA A 71 11.67 19.97 -11.07
CA ALA A 71 12.69 19.87 -12.12
C ALA A 71 14.12 19.71 -11.54
N LEU A 72 14.41 20.36 -10.40
CA LEU A 72 15.69 20.21 -9.72
C LEU A 72 15.84 18.79 -9.17
N VAL A 73 14.82 18.29 -8.49
CA VAL A 73 14.85 16.94 -7.91
C VAL A 73 14.95 15.89 -9.00
N SER A 74 14.21 16.05 -10.11
CA SER A 74 14.30 15.15 -11.27
C SER A 74 15.69 15.17 -11.92
N ALA A 75 16.30 16.35 -12.11
CA ALA A 75 17.62 16.47 -12.71
C ALA A 75 18.74 15.82 -11.87
N TYR A 76 18.66 15.91 -10.55
CA TYR A 76 19.71 15.41 -9.63
C TYR A 76 19.28 14.16 -8.84
N TRP A 77 18.19 13.53 -9.24
CA TRP A 77 17.58 12.43 -8.51
C TRP A 77 18.55 11.26 -8.30
N ARG A 78 19.42 10.98 -9.28
CA ARG A 78 20.44 9.92 -9.20
C ARG A 78 21.42 10.13 -8.04
N GLU A 79 21.73 11.37 -7.67
CA GLU A 79 22.59 11.66 -6.53
C GLU A 79 21.88 11.37 -5.21
N ALA A 80 20.61 11.81 -5.08
CA ALA A 80 19.76 11.50 -3.92
C ALA A 80 19.61 9.99 -3.73
N TYR A 81 19.29 9.30 -4.81
CA TYR A 81 19.21 7.84 -4.90
C TYR A 81 20.49 7.14 -4.40
N ASN A 82 21.66 7.53 -4.93
CA ASN A 82 22.94 6.95 -4.54
C ASN A 82 23.29 7.24 -3.08
N GLY A 83 22.91 8.42 -2.57
CA GLY A 83 23.02 8.75 -1.16
C GLY A 83 22.22 7.79 -0.27
N ILE A 84 20.97 7.49 -0.64
CA ILE A 84 20.12 6.51 0.05
C ILE A 84 20.77 5.13 0.02
N ARG A 85 21.20 4.64 -1.15
CA ARG A 85 21.83 3.33 -1.27
C ARG A 85 23.09 3.19 -0.40
N LYS A 86 23.97 4.20 -0.40
CA LYS A 86 25.19 4.21 0.43
C LYS A 86 24.85 4.23 1.92
N ALA A 87 23.86 5.03 2.31
CA ALA A 87 23.44 5.12 3.70
C ALA A 87 22.82 3.82 4.22
N LEU A 88 22.04 3.12 3.37
CA LEU A 88 21.52 1.79 3.67
C LEU A 88 22.65 0.77 3.85
N GLY A 89 23.62 0.74 2.93
CA GLY A 89 24.77 -0.17 3.02
C GLY A 89 25.68 0.09 4.23
N ALA A 90 25.63 1.30 4.80
CA ALA A 90 26.34 1.67 6.03
C ALA A 90 25.50 1.47 7.31
N SER A 91 24.23 1.06 7.19
CA SER A 91 23.34 0.84 8.33
C SER A 91 23.44 -0.61 8.83
N SER A 92 23.62 -0.79 10.14
CA SER A 92 23.49 -2.10 10.78
C SER A 92 22.04 -2.53 10.96
N VAL A 93 21.09 -1.59 10.91
CA VAL A 93 19.66 -1.82 11.04
C VAL A 93 18.95 -1.11 9.87
N PRO A 94 18.80 -1.76 8.71
CA PRO A 94 18.10 -1.16 7.58
C PRO A 94 16.60 -1.00 7.91
N PRO A 95 15.96 0.10 7.47
CA PRO A 95 14.55 0.34 7.75
C PRO A 95 13.63 -0.60 6.96
N LEU A 96 12.40 -0.71 7.44
CA LEU A 96 11.27 -1.20 6.66
C LEU A 96 10.57 -0.02 5.99
N LEU A 97 10.43 -0.05 4.67
CA LEU A 97 9.62 0.89 3.91
C LEU A 97 8.27 0.25 3.59
N VAL A 98 7.19 0.89 4.01
CA VAL A 98 5.82 0.47 3.69
C VAL A 98 5.14 1.60 2.94
N ILE A 99 4.71 1.34 1.71
CA ILE A 99 4.03 2.32 0.86
C ILE A 99 2.65 1.78 0.55
N ASP A 100 1.63 2.46 1.07
CA ASP A 100 0.24 2.15 0.75
C ASP A 100 -0.14 2.77 -0.61
N GLU A 101 -0.96 2.08 -1.40
CA GLU A 101 -1.39 2.49 -2.75
C GLU A 101 -0.24 2.86 -3.72
N PHE A 102 0.88 2.14 -3.63
CA PHE A 102 2.06 2.35 -4.47
C PHE A 102 1.74 2.27 -5.97
N SER A 103 0.88 1.33 -6.38
CA SER A 103 0.46 1.21 -7.78
C SER A 103 -0.25 2.44 -8.31
N LEU A 104 -1.05 3.11 -7.47
CA LEU A 104 -1.77 4.30 -7.87
C LEU A 104 -0.81 5.48 -8.02
N PHE A 105 0.18 5.60 -7.14
CA PHE A 105 1.27 6.55 -7.29
C PHE A 105 2.03 6.38 -8.61
N LEU A 106 2.40 5.15 -8.98
CA LEU A 106 3.04 4.88 -10.26
C LEU A 106 2.16 5.34 -11.44
N LYS A 107 0.87 5.00 -11.40
CA LYS A 107 -0.12 5.41 -12.40
C LYS A 107 -0.21 6.93 -12.52
N ASN A 108 -0.23 7.66 -11.40
CA ASN A 108 -0.28 9.11 -11.39
C ASN A 108 0.90 9.73 -12.15
N ILE A 109 2.13 9.25 -11.93
CA ILE A 109 3.31 9.75 -12.66
C ILE A 109 3.23 9.37 -14.14
N LEU A 110 2.89 8.13 -14.45
CA LEU A 110 2.82 7.62 -15.83
C LEU A 110 1.81 8.37 -16.70
N GLU A 111 0.71 8.85 -16.10
CA GLU A 111 -0.34 9.58 -16.82
C GLU A 111 -0.11 11.10 -16.84
N ARG A 112 0.84 11.62 -16.06
CA ARG A 112 1.05 13.06 -15.88
C ARG A 112 1.92 13.67 -16.98
N THR A 113 3.02 13.01 -17.36
CA THR A 113 3.98 13.53 -18.34
C THR A 113 4.45 12.44 -19.31
N PRO A 114 4.85 12.80 -20.55
CA PRO A 114 5.46 11.86 -21.49
C PRO A 114 6.70 11.16 -20.93
N GLU A 115 7.48 11.85 -20.10
CA GLU A 115 8.70 11.35 -19.46
C GLU A 115 8.41 10.46 -18.23
N GLY A 116 7.15 10.33 -17.81
CA GLY A 116 6.76 9.59 -16.61
C GLY A 116 7.21 8.12 -16.64
N ARG A 117 7.31 7.51 -17.82
CA ARG A 117 7.87 6.16 -17.98
C ARG A 117 9.33 6.08 -17.52
N ASP A 118 10.17 7.01 -17.99
CA ASP A 118 11.59 7.03 -17.65
C ASP A 118 11.80 7.36 -16.16
N GLU A 119 10.96 8.23 -15.60
CA GLU A 119 10.95 8.52 -14.16
C GLU A 119 10.65 7.26 -13.34
N ILE A 120 9.60 6.51 -13.72
CA ILE A 120 9.21 5.28 -13.01
C ILE A 120 10.25 4.17 -13.18
N ASP A 121 10.81 3.96 -14.37
CA ASP A 121 11.84 2.93 -14.56
C ASP A 121 13.07 3.23 -13.71
N GLN A 122 13.51 4.49 -13.66
CA GLN A 122 14.60 4.89 -12.78
C GLN A 122 14.27 4.66 -11.31
N LEU A 123 13.06 5.04 -10.87
CA LEU A 123 12.62 4.82 -9.49
C LEU A 123 12.61 3.32 -9.14
N LEU A 124 12.04 2.46 -9.99
CA LEU A 124 11.99 1.03 -9.74
C LEU A 124 13.40 0.41 -9.70
N ALA A 125 14.29 0.84 -10.60
CA ALA A 125 15.70 0.44 -10.58
C ALA A 125 16.38 0.80 -9.25
N ALA A 126 16.18 2.04 -8.81
CA ALA A 126 16.70 2.53 -7.55
C ALA A 126 16.15 1.75 -6.35
N MET A 127 14.85 1.48 -6.32
CA MET A 127 14.22 0.68 -5.28
C MET A 127 14.79 -0.74 -5.24
N ARG A 128 15.09 -1.34 -6.40
CA ARG A 128 15.78 -2.64 -6.45
C ARG A 128 17.15 -2.57 -5.78
N GLU A 129 17.93 -1.55 -6.07
CA GLU A 129 19.24 -1.38 -5.44
C GLU A 129 19.14 -1.06 -3.94
N TRP A 130 18.08 -0.36 -3.48
CA TRP A 130 17.83 -0.18 -2.05
C TRP A 130 17.48 -1.49 -1.35
N ARG A 131 16.72 -2.38 -2.00
CA ARG A 131 16.45 -3.73 -1.48
C ARG A 131 17.74 -4.54 -1.37
N ALA A 132 18.59 -4.49 -2.39
CA ALA A 132 19.91 -5.13 -2.38
C ALA A 132 20.82 -4.57 -1.28
N ALA A 133 20.70 -3.27 -0.96
CA ALA A 133 21.41 -2.61 0.14
C ALA A 133 20.79 -2.88 1.53
N GLY A 134 19.72 -3.67 1.63
CA GLY A 134 19.16 -4.17 2.88
C GLY A 134 17.78 -3.61 3.25
N MET A 135 17.25 -2.60 2.55
CA MET A 135 15.93 -2.03 2.86
C MET A 135 14.82 -3.03 2.53
N LYS A 136 14.04 -3.42 3.53
CA LYS A 136 12.86 -4.25 3.30
C LYS A 136 11.70 -3.36 2.84
N MET A 137 10.89 -3.87 1.92
CA MET A 137 9.79 -3.11 1.33
C MET A 137 8.50 -3.90 1.37
N LEU A 138 7.40 -3.25 1.73
CA LEU A 138 6.03 -3.72 1.55
C LEU A 138 5.31 -2.67 0.71
N LEU A 139 4.97 -3.05 -0.52
CA LEU A 139 4.33 -2.17 -1.49
C LEU A 139 2.92 -2.71 -1.72
N THR A 140 1.91 -1.96 -1.31
CA THR A 140 0.52 -2.36 -1.52
C THR A 140 -0.04 -1.65 -2.75
N GLY A 141 -1.19 -2.11 -3.21
CA GLY A 141 -1.90 -1.43 -4.27
C GLY A 141 -3.17 -2.16 -4.64
N SER A 142 -4.21 -1.38 -4.92
CA SER A 142 -5.46 -1.90 -5.47
C SER A 142 -5.32 -2.42 -6.91
N ILE A 143 -4.19 -2.14 -7.59
CA ILE A 143 -3.82 -2.62 -8.91
C ILE A 143 -2.42 -3.26 -8.81
N GLY A 144 -2.21 -4.42 -9.44
CA GLY A 144 -0.89 -5.05 -9.45
C GLY A 144 0.14 -4.21 -10.21
N VAL A 145 1.33 -3.97 -9.62
CA VAL A 145 2.44 -3.27 -10.30
C VAL A 145 2.81 -3.95 -11.63
N THR A 146 2.74 -5.29 -11.69
CA THR A 146 2.94 -6.08 -12.91
C THR A 146 1.99 -5.68 -14.04
N ALA A 147 0.75 -5.32 -13.73
CA ALA A 147 -0.22 -4.87 -14.73
C ALA A 147 0.19 -3.53 -15.34
N LEU A 148 0.63 -2.60 -14.48
CA LEU A 148 1.17 -1.31 -14.92
C LEU A 148 2.45 -1.49 -15.74
N SER A 149 3.35 -2.38 -15.32
CA SER A 149 4.57 -2.69 -16.08
C SER A 149 4.28 -3.17 -17.50
N ARG A 150 3.26 -4.02 -17.68
CA ARG A 150 2.84 -4.46 -19.03
C ARG A 150 2.25 -3.31 -19.84
N ARG A 151 1.28 -2.58 -19.28
CA ARG A 151 0.58 -1.48 -19.96
C ARG A 151 1.53 -0.40 -20.47
N TYR A 152 2.48 0.01 -19.63
CA TYR A 152 3.39 1.12 -19.89
C TYR A 152 4.77 0.66 -20.36
N GLN A 153 4.93 -0.65 -20.64
CA GLN A 153 6.19 -1.26 -21.10
C GLN A 153 7.38 -0.94 -20.19
N LEU A 154 7.16 -0.94 -18.87
CA LEU A 154 8.22 -0.73 -17.88
C LEU A 154 9.21 -1.89 -17.90
N THR A 155 10.45 -1.61 -17.51
CA THR A 155 11.49 -2.61 -17.44
C THR A 155 11.19 -3.60 -16.30
N GLY A 156 10.75 -4.82 -16.66
CA GLY A 156 10.29 -5.83 -15.71
C GLY A 156 11.36 -6.27 -14.69
N ASP A 157 12.64 -6.19 -15.06
CA ASP A 157 13.75 -6.62 -14.22
C ASP A 157 13.91 -5.83 -12.92
N HIS A 158 13.29 -4.66 -12.81
CA HIS A 158 13.33 -3.85 -11.58
C HIS A 158 12.45 -4.42 -10.46
N LEU A 159 11.51 -5.30 -10.79
CA LEU A 159 10.66 -6.02 -9.83
C LEU A 159 11.22 -7.40 -9.51
N ASN A 160 12.32 -7.82 -10.14
CA ASN A 160 13.04 -9.01 -9.71
C ASN A 160 13.39 -8.85 -8.23
N ASP A 161 13.29 -9.95 -7.48
CA ASP A 161 13.46 -10.01 -6.02
C ASP A 161 12.28 -9.47 -5.19
N SER A 162 11.18 -9.03 -5.83
CA SER A 162 9.89 -8.83 -5.18
C SER A 162 8.99 -10.05 -5.36
N GLN A 163 8.28 -10.44 -4.32
CA GLN A 163 7.31 -11.53 -4.37
C GLN A 163 5.90 -10.94 -4.29
N PRO A 164 5.03 -11.20 -5.28
CA PRO A 164 3.62 -10.88 -5.13
C PRO A 164 3.06 -11.70 -3.96
N PHE A 165 2.26 -11.05 -3.13
CA PHE A 165 1.55 -11.69 -2.04
C PHE A 165 0.10 -11.23 -2.11
N ASP A 166 -0.78 -12.15 -2.44
CA ASP A 166 -2.22 -11.90 -2.40
C ASP A 166 -2.70 -12.14 -0.97
N VAL A 167 -3.45 -11.19 -0.42
CA VAL A 167 -4.08 -11.35 0.89
C VAL A 167 -5.31 -12.23 0.70
N PRO A 168 -5.32 -13.48 1.20
CA PRO A 168 -6.44 -14.37 1.02
C PRO A 168 -7.64 -13.96 1.87
N GLU A 169 -8.78 -14.59 1.60
CA GLU A 169 -9.90 -14.61 2.55
C GLU A 169 -9.46 -15.21 3.89
N LEU A 170 -10.14 -14.80 4.96
CA LEU A 170 -9.97 -15.48 6.24
C LEU A 170 -10.40 -16.94 6.10
N SER A 171 -9.71 -17.85 6.79
CA SER A 171 -10.22 -19.20 7.01
C SER A 171 -11.54 -19.16 7.81
N ASP A 172 -12.31 -20.25 7.79
CA ASP A 172 -13.57 -20.33 8.56
C ASP A 172 -13.33 -20.06 10.05
N ASP A 173 -12.25 -20.61 10.63
CA ASP A 173 -11.87 -20.41 12.02
C ASP A 173 -11.50 -18.95 12.32
N GLU A 174 -10.70 -18.32 11.44
CA GLU A 174 -10.34 -16.90 11.57
C GLU A 174 -11.56 -15.99 11.42
N ALA A 175 -12.48 -16.30 10.50
CA ALA A 175 -13.71 -15.54 10.29
C ALA A 175 -14.65 -15.65 11.50
N ARG A 176 -14.80 -16.86 12.08
CA ARG A 176 -15.56 -17.08 13.32
C ARG A 176 -14.98 -16.26 14.46
N GLU A 177 -13.66 -16.31 14.63
CA GLU A 177 -12.98 -15.57 15.69
C GLU A 177 -13.09 -14.05 15.47
N PHE A 178 -12.97 -13.58 14.22
CA PHE A 178 -13.19 -12.19 13.85
C PHE A 178 -14.60 -11.71 14.22
N ILE A 179 -15.63 -12.47 13.83
CA ILE A 179 -17.04 -12.17 14.15
C ILE A 179 -17.26 -12.20 15.67
N ARG A 180 -16.71 -13.20 16.36
CA ARG A 180 -16.83 -13.34 17.81
C ARG A 180 -16.25 -12.10 18.52
N GLN A 181 -15.04 -11.68 18.18
CA GLN A 181 -14.41 -10.49 18.75
C GLN A 181 -15.20 -9.22 18.46
N ALA A 182 -15.73 -9.07 17.25
CA ALA A 182 -16.57 -7.94 16.88
C ALA A 182 -17.90 -7.91 17.66
N ALA A 183 -18.48 -9.08 17.94
CA ALA A 183 -19.82 -9.21 18.51
C ALA A 183 -19.88 -9.31 20.04
N GLU A 184 -18.84 -9.85 20.67
CA GLU A 184 -18.83 -10.26 22.09
C GLU A 184 -19.28 -9.13 23.03
N LYS A 185 -18.64 -7.96 22.92
CA LYS A 185 -18.94 -6.83 23.80
C LYS A 185 -20.24 -6.11 23.43
N LEU A 186 -20.51 -5.97 22.14
CA LEU A 186 -21.61 -5.14 21.63
C LEU A 186 -22.97 -5.83 21.72
N SER A 187 -23.00 -7.15 21.58
CA SER A 187 -24.25 -7.92 21.57
C SER A 187 -24.80 -8.22 22.96
N GLN A 188 -23.98 -8.11 24.02
CA GLN A 188 -24.36 -8.47 25.39
C GLN A 188 -24.93 -9.90 25.49
N GLY A 189 -24.37 -10.84 24.72
CA GLY A 189 -24.80 -12.24 24.67
C GLY A 189 -26.01 -12.52 23.77
N ARG A 190 -26.55 -11.51 23.06
CA ARG A 190 -27.62 -11.71 22.07
C ARG A 190 -27.11 -12.37 20.79
N TRP A 191 -25.85 -12.13 20.43
CA TRP A 191 -25.18 -12.84 19.34
C TRP A 191 -24.65 -14.17 19.86
N ARG A 192 -25.16 -15.26 19.28
CA ARG A 192 -24.81 -16.66 19.64
C ARG A 192 -24.12 -17.35 18.46
N ASP A 193 -23.50 -18.50 18.70
CA ASP A 193 -22.80 -19.28 17.68
C ASP A 193 -23.66 -19.61 16.45
N GLU A 194 -24.97 -19.83 16.63
CA GLU A 194 -25.94 -20.01 15.55
C GLU A 194 -25.99 -18.81 14.60
N HIS A 195 -25.87 -17.58 15.13
CA HIS A 195 -25.83 -16.36 14.33
C HIS A 195 -24.53 -16.32 13.53
N THR A 196 -23.38 -16.66 14.14
CA THR A 196 -22.09 -16.71 13.44
C THR A 196 -22.11 -17.73 12.31
N GLY A 197 -22.65 -18.94 12.56
CA GLY A 197 -22.76 -19.98 11.54
C GLY A 197 -23.60 -19.53 10.35
N LYS A 198 -24.78 -18.96 10.62
CA LYS A 198 -25.67 -18.47 9.57
C LYS A 198 -25.13 -17.24 8.85
N PHE A 199 -24.42 -16.37 9.57
CA PHE A 199 -23.75 -15.20 9.00
C PHE A 199 -22.71 -15.60 7.96
N ILE A 200 -21.82 -16.54 8.31
CA ILE A 200 -20.76 -17.04 7.44
C ILE A 200 -21.37 -17.70 6.19
N GLU A 201 -22.40 -18.53 6.38
CA GLU A 201 -23.13 -19.17 5.29
C GLU A 201 -23.69 -18.14 4.29
N GLU A 202 -24.32 -17.07 4.78
CA GLU A 202 -24.93 -16.05 3.92
C GLU A 202 -23.92 -15.08 3.29
N CYS A 203 -22.78 -14.84 3.96
CA CYS A 203 -21.73 -13.96 3.48
C CYS A 203 -21.03 -14.54 2.24
N GLY A 204 -20.77 -15.85 2.25
CA GLY A 204 -20.24 -16.61 1.10
C GLY A 204 -18.78 -16.32 0.73
N VAL A 205 -18.22 -15.19 1.16
CA VAL A 205 -16.80 -14.83 1.05
C VAL A 205 -16.33 -14.21 2.36
N LEU A 206 -15.10 -14.52 2.77
CA LEU A 206 -14.61 -14.21 4.12
C LEU A 206 -13.54 -13.12 4.14
N TYR A 207 -13.62 -12.16 3.20
CA TYR A 207 -12.83 -10.94 3.27
C TYR A 207 -13.30 -10.07 4.45
N PRO A 208 -12.38 -9.49 5.25
CA PRO A 208 -12.76 -8.66 6.40
C PRO A 208 -13.74 -7.53 6.08
N SER A 209 -13.64 -6.88 4.92
CA SER A 209 -14.56 -5.81 4.51
C SER A 209 -15.99 -6.32 4.30
N PHE A 210 -16.16 -7.53 3.77
CA PHE A 210 -17.46 -8.17 3.57
C PHE A 210 -18.09 -8.55 4.90
N LEU A 211 -17.29 -9.13 5.81
CA LEU A 211 -17.73 -9.48 7.16
C LEU A 211 -18.16 -8.22 7.93
N VAL A 212 -17.36 -7.15 7.91
CA VAL A 212 -17.70 -5.89 8.57
C VAL A 212 -18.99 -5.30 8.01
N LYS A 213 -19.14 -5.23 6.68
CA LYS A 213 -20.37 -4.72 6.05
C LYS A 213 -21.58 -5.54 6.47
N GLY A 214 -21.50 -6.87 6.42
CA GLY A 214 -22.59 -7.74 6.84
C GLY A 214 -22.97 -7.53 8.31
N LEU A 215 -21.98 -7.43 9.21
CA LEU A 215 -22.22 -7.23 10.64
C LEU A 215 -22.89 -5.87 10.92
N LEU A 216 -22.52 -4.83 10.17
CA LEU A 216 -23.13 -3.51 10.28
C LEU A 216 -24.59 -3.51 9.82
N GLU A 217 -24.90 -4.14 8.68
CA GLU A 217 -26.26 -4.19 8.15
C GLU A 217 -27.20 -5.09 8.96
N ILE A 218 -26.70 -6.20 9.49
CA ILE A 218 -27.48 -7.08 10.36
C ILE A 218 -27.73 -6.44 11.73
N GLY A 219 -26.73 -5.72 12.24
CA GLY A 219 -26.76 -5.11 13.56
C GLY A 219 -26.37 -6.10 14.66
N ILE A 220 -25.18 -5.91 15.21
CA ILE A 220 -24.63 -6.74 16.30
C ILE A 220 -25.39 -6.56 17.63
N GLN A 221 -25.85 -5.35 17.92
CA GLN A 221 -26.42 -5.03 19.23
C GLN A 221 -27.76 -5.70 19.46
N SER A 222 -28.59 -5.84 18.42
CA SER A 222 -29.90 -6.47 18.48
C SER A 222 -30.10 -7.29 17.21
N PRO A 223 -29.36 -8.41 17.06
CA PRO A 223 -29.40 -9.18 15.83
C PRO A 223 -30.79 -9.81 15.67
N PRO A 224 -31.33 -9.83 14.44
CA PRO A 224 -32.53 -10.58 14.14
C PRO A 224 -32.27 -12.09 14.26
N PRO A 225 -33.34 -12.91 14.29
CA PRO A 225 -33.21 -14.35 14.20
C PRO A 225 -32.32 -14.78 13.01
N PRO A 226 -31.45 -15.79 13.17
CA PRO A 226 -30.57 -16.25 12.09
C PRO A 226 -31.32 -16.58 10.78
N GLY A 227 -32.56 -17.07 10.87
CA GLY A 227 -33.40 -17.36 9.71
C GLY A 227 -33.69 -16.16 8.80
N ASP A 228 -33.58 -14.93 9.32
CA ASP A 228 -33.86 -13.70 8.56
C ASP A 228 -32.63 -13.19 7.80
N PHE A 229 -31.42 -13.72 8.10
CA PHE A 229 -30.17 -13.22 7.53
C PHE A 229 -30.14 -13.33 6.01
N ALA A 230 -30.69 -14.40 5.42
CA ALA A 230 -30.72 -14.58 3.96
C ALA A 230 -31.42 -13.41 3.25
N GLY A 231 -32.57 -12.98 3.79
CA GLY A 231 -33.32 -11.83 3.27
C GLY A 231 -32.54 -10.53 3.43
N MET A 232 -31.92 -10.32 4.59
CA MET A 232 -31.12 -9.12 4.85
C MET A 232 -29.88 -9.03 3.96
N PHE A 233 -29.16 -10.14 3.78
CA PHE A 233 -28.01 -10.19 2.90
C PHE A 233 -28.42 -9.90 1.45
N ALA A 234 -29.53 -10.46 0.98
CA ALA A 234 -30.04 -10.21 -0.37
C ALA A 234 -30.42 -8.74 -0.62
N HIS A 235 -30.98 -8.03 0.38
CA HIS A 235 -31.50 -6.68 0.19
C HIS A 235 -30.53 -5.55 0.58
N TYR A 236 -29.67 -5.76 1.58
CA TYR A 236 -28.86 -4.68 2.17
C TYR A 236 -27.36 -4.90 1.98
N VAL A 237 -26.90 -6.15 1.99
CA VAL A 237 -25.47 -6.46 1.97
C VAL A 237 -24.98 -6.70 0.54
N ARG A 238 -25.57 -7.69 -0.16
CA ARG A 238 -25.17 -8.11 -1.51
C ARG A 238 -25.29 -6.99 -2.54
N PRO A 239 -26.34 -6.15 -2.58
CA PRO A 239 -26.43 -5.08 -3.58
C PRO A 239 -25.32 -4.05 -3.44
N VAL A 240 -25.03 -3.60 -2.21
CA VAL A 240 -23.95 -2.62 -1.96
C VAL A 240 -22.59 -3.23 -2.32
N LEU A 241 -22.35 -4.47 -1.92
CA LEU A 241 -21.12 -5.16 -2.26
C LEU A 241 -21.02 -5.46 -3.75
N HIS A 242 -22.14 -5.75 -4.44
CA HIS A 242 -22.18 -5.89 -5.89
C HIS A 242 -21.86 -4.56 -6.56
N ASP A 243 -22.44 -3.44 -6.15
CA ASP A 243 -22.15 -2.15 -6.75
C ASP A 243 -20.68 -1.75 -6.55
N ASP A 244 -20.15 -1.88 -5.34
CA ASP A 244 -18.75 -1.58 -5.05
C ASP A 244 -17.80 -2.54 -5.76
N PHE A 245 -18.08 -3.84 -5.72
CA PHE A 245 -17.26 -4.86 -6.36
C PHE A 245 -17.34 -4.77 -7.88
N TYR A 246 -18.51 -4.59 -8.50
CA TYR A 246 -18.62 -4.39 -9.95
C TYR A 246 -18.01 -3.08 -10.39
N ASN A 247 -18.10 -2.00 -9.61
CA ASN A 247 -17.43 -0.76 -9.98
C ASN A 247 -15.91 -0.92 -9.92
N GLN A 248 -15.36 -1.60 -8.91
CA GLN A 248 -13.94 -1.90 -8.82
C GLN A 248 -13.48 -2.94 -9.86
N PHE A 249 -14.27 -4.00 -10.05
CA PHE A 249 -14.02 -5.06 -11.00
C PHE A 249 -14.14 -4.55 -12.43
N ASN A 250 -15.15 -3.79 -12.81
CA ASN A 250 -15.27 -3.18 -14.14
C ASN A 250 -14.13 -2.19 -14.41
N LYS A 251 -13.70 -1.40 -13.41
CA LYS A 251 -12.49 -0.56 -13.54
C LYS A 251 -11.26 -1.42 -13.80
N ARG A 252 -11.07 -2.49 -13.03
CA ARG A 252 -9.96 -3.44 -13.21
C ARG A 252 -10.04 -4.20 -14.54
N PHE A 253 -11.22 -4.66 -14.97
CA PHE A 253 -11.42 -5.45 -16.19
C PHE A 253 -11.31 -4.60 -17.44
N LYS A 254 -11.79 -3.35 -17.42
CA LYS A 254 -11.46 -2.37 -18.47
C LYS A 254 -9.96 -2.14 -18.53
N PHE A 255 -9.32 -1.96 -17.37
CA PHE A 255 -7.88 -1.76 -17.30
C PHE A 255 -7.09 -2.98 -17.84
N TYR A 256 -7.46 -4.22 -17.49
CA TYR A 256 -6.82 -5.45 -17.97
C TYR A 256 -7.18 -5.78 -19.43
N GLY A 257 -8.43 -5.56 -19.84
CA GLY A 257 -8.89 -5.78 -21.21
C GLY A 257 -8.38 -4.75 -22.22
N GLU A 258 -8.00 -3.55 -21.77
CA GLU A 258 -7.21 -2.60 -22.57
C GLU A 258 -5.77 -3.10 -22.73
N ILE A 259 -5.14 -3.61 -21.66
CA ILE A 259 -3.77 -4.15 -21.69
C ILE A 259 -3.62 -5.31 -22.69
N ASP A 260 -4.61 -6.22 -22.76
CA ASP A 260 -4.56 -7.36 -23.69
C ASP A 260 -4.78 -6.96 -25.17
N LYS A 261 -5.37 -5.78 -25.43
CA LYS A 261 -5.59 -5.28 -26.79
C LYS A 261 -4.42 -4.47 -27.33
N ASP A 262 -3.71 -3.76 -26.47
CA ASP A 262 -2.54 -2.94 -26.84
C ASP A 262 -1.22 -3.76 -26.90
N GLY A 263 -1.28 -5.04 -26.56
CA GLY A 263 -0.17 -6.01 -26.63
C GLY A 263 -0.17 -6.94 -27.86
N GLN A 264 -1.03 -6.69 -28.86
CA GLN A 264 -1.04 -7.39 -30.16
C GLN A 264 -0.53 -6.49 -31.29
#